data_AF-A0A7X0A6K7-F1
#
_entry.id   AF-A0A7X0A6K7-F1
#
_cell.length_a   1.000
_cell.length_b   1.000
_cell.length_c   1.000
_cell.angle_alpha   90.00
_cell.angle_beta   90.00
_cell.angle_gamma   90.00
#
_symmetry.space_group_name_H-M   'P 1'
#
loop_
_entity.id
_entity.type
_entity.pdbx_description
1 polymer ?
#
loop_
_entity_poly.entity_id
_entity_poly.type
_entity_poly.pdbx_seq_one_letter_code
_entity_poly.pdbx_strand_id
1 'polypeptide(L)'
;MKVLLTNWINIAGVFGAGFLFAMGEMILEQQGNIAAVLLGPLFLILLYGLTSWCLFIASLFIFDLLFIVKSRDNLLIKLAVEWLLISSPFIYWTIIFHEWIFGVCTIAFFVTQFLRIKLIVKAQTSGSR
;
A
#
# COMPACT_ATOMS: atom_id res chain seq x y z
N MET A 1 3.09 11.05 -16.78
CA MET A 1 3.39 9.61 -16.92
C MET A 1 2.18 8.79 -16.46
N LYS A 2 1.45 8.15 -17.39
CA LYS A 2 0.24 7.35 -17.06
C LYS A 2 0.52 6.20 -16.07
N VAL A 3 1.77 5.71 -16.03
CA VAL A 3 2.23 4.66 -15.11
C VAL A 3 2.12 5.08 -13.64
N LEU A 4 2.52 6.31 -13.28
CA LEU A 4 2.51 6.77 -11.89
C LEU A 4 1.09 6.81 -11.31
N LEU A 5 0.10 7.12 -12.15
CA LEU A 5 -1.29 7.13 -11.74
C LEU A 5 -1.76 5.74 -11.30
N THR A 6 -1.17 4.66 -11.83
CA THR A 6 -1.57 3.28 -11.49
C THR A 6 -1.31 2.91 -10.01
N ASN A 7 -0.51 3.71 -9.28
CA ASN A 7 -0.30 3.54 -7.84
C ASN A 7 -1.56 3.71 -7.00
N TRP A 8 -2.63 4.31 -7.54
CA TRP A 8 -3.89 4.44 -6.82
C TRP A 8 -4.42 3.09 -6.33
N ILE A 9 -4.17 1.99 -7.06
CA ILE A 9 -4.55 0.63 -6.63
C ILE A 9 -3.83 0.23 -5.35
N ASN A 10 -2.52 0.50 -5.26
CA ASN A 10 -1.73 0.19 -4.07
C ASN A 10 -2.19 1.02 -2.87
N ILE A 11 -2.42 2.31 -3.09
CA ILE A 11 -2.91 3.22 -2.04
C ILE A 11 -4.29 2.75 -1.53
N ALA A 12 -5.23 2.50 -2.45
CA ALA A 12 -6.58 2.06 -2.08
C ALA A 12 -6.57 0.68 -1.40
N GLY A 13 -5.74 -0.25 -1.87
CA GLY A 13 -5.63 -1.59 -1.29
C GLY A 13 -5.03 -1.60 0.11
N VAL A 14 -3.92 -0.88 0.30
CA VAL A 14 -3.28 -0.75 1.62
C VAL A 14 -4.20 -0.03 2.59
N PHE A 15 -4.84 1.07 2.16
CA PHE A 15 -5.78 1.82 2.98
C PHE A 15 -6.97 0.96 3.38
N GLY A 16 -7.61 0.30 2.40
CA GLY A 16 -8.77 -0.55 2.64
C GLY A 16 -8.46 -1.72 3.58
N ALA A 17 -7.31 -2.39 3.39
CA ALA A 17 -6.91 -3.51 4.23
C ALA A 17 -6.60 -3.07 5.67
N GLY A 18 -5.82 -2.00 5.85
CA GLY A 18 -5.54 -1.43 7.17
C GLY A 18 -6.81 -0.97 7.88
N PHE A 19 -7.73 -0.32 7.15
CA PHE A 19 -8.99 0.17 7.68
C PHE A 19 -9.89 -0.98 8.16
N LEU A 20 -10.07 -2.01 7.33
CA LEU A 20 -10.88 -3.17 7.69
C LEU A 20 -10.28 -3.95 8.86
N PHE A 21 -8.96 -4.08 8.92
CA PHE A 21 -8.27 -4.72 10.03
C PHE A 21 -8.50 -3.98 11.35
N ALA A 22 -8.21 -2.67 11.37
CA ALA A 22 -8.41 -1.85 12.56
C ALA A 22 -9.88 -1.79 13.00
N MET A 23 -10.82 -1.74 12.05
CA MET A 23 -12.25 -1.84 12.34
C MET A 23 -12.61 -3.19 12.98
N GLY A 24 -12.03 -4.29 12.47
CA GLY A 24 -12.21 -5.63 13.02
C GLY A 24 -11.73 -5.75 14.47
N GLU A 25 -10.53 -5.22 14.77
CA GLU A 25 -9.99 -5.17 16.14
C GLU A 25 -10.93 -4.42 17.09
N MET A 26 -11.41 -3.23 16.70
CA MET A 26 -12.34 -2.46 17.54
C MET A 26 -13.66 -3.19 17.81
N ILE A 27 -14.17 -3.95 16.82
CA ILE A 27 -15.37 -4.79 17.01
C ILE A 27 -15.09 -5.92 17.99
N LEU A 28 -13.96 -6.61 17.86
CA LEU A 28 -13.59 -7.74 18.71
C LEU A 28 -13.35 -7.31 20.16
N GLU A 29 -12.75 -6.15 20.37
CA GLU A 29 -12.53 -5.58 21.70
C GLU A 29 -13.80 -4.95 22.31
N GLN A 30 -14.93 -4.98 21.60
CA GLN A 30 -16.20 -4.36 22.00
C GLN A 30 -16.05 -2.87 22.35
N GLN A 31 -15.11 -2.18 21.70
CA GLN A 31 -14.81 -0.79 22.01
C GLN A 31 -15.76 0.17 21.27
N GLY A 32 -16.68 0.74 22.05
CA GLY A 32 -17.41 1.93 21.66
C GLY A 32 -18.69 1.70 20.84
N ASN A 33 -19.33 2.81 20.49
CA ASN A 33 -20.53 2.81 19.65
C ASN A 33 -20.15 2.69 18.16
N ILE A 34 -21.14 2.53 17.28
CA ILE A 34 -20.94 2.40 15.81
C ILE A 34 -20.08 3.54 15.25
N ALA A 35 -20.22 4.75 15.77
CA ALA A 35 -19.43 5.89 15.33
C ALA A 35 -17.94 5.72 15.67
N ALA A 36 -17.61 5.19 16.85
CA ALA A 36 -16.23 4.89 17.24
C ALA A 36 -15.61 3.82 16.34
N VAL A 37 -16.35 2.74 16.03
CA VAL A 37 -15.88 1.65 15.15
C VAL A 37 -15.61 2.13 13.71
N LEU A 38 -16.40 3.08 13.20
CA LEU A 38 -16.22 3.62 11.85
C LEU A 38 -15.16 4.73 11.78
N LEU A 39 -15.16 5.65 12.75
CA LEU A 39 -14.27 6.81 12.73
C LEU A 39 -12.90 6.50 13.34
N GLY A 40 -12.82 5.66 14.37
CA GLY A 40 -11.58 5.30 15.06
C GLY A 40 -10.48 4.83 14.09
N PRO A 41 -10.75 3.87 13.20
CA PRO A 41 -9.77 3.41 12.22
C PRO A 41 -9.38 4.50 11.21
N LEU A 42 -10.31 5.40 10.83
CA LEU A 42 -9.98 6.56 10.00
C LEU A 42 -8.98 7.49 10.70
N PHE A 43 -9.21 7.80 11.98
CA PHE A 43 -8.30 8.62 12.78
C PHE A 43 -6.94 7.93 12.94
N LEU A 44 -6.91 6.65 13.26
CA LEU A 44 -5.68 5.87 13.38
C LEU A 44 -4.87 5.92 12.07
N ILE A 45 -5.50 5.67 10.94
CA ILE A 45 -4.79 5.52 9.66
C ILE A 45 -4.42 6.88 9.08
N LEU A 46 -5.33 7.87 9.10
CA LEU A 46 -5.11 9.16 8.43
C LEU A 46 -4.32 10.16 9.28
N LEU A 47 -4.43 10.11 10.60
CA LEU A 47 -3.73 11.05 11.49
C LEU A 47 -2.50 10.41 12.10
N TYR A 48 -2.67 9.31 12.84
CA TYR A 48 -1.53 8.67 13.50
C TYR A 48 -0.59 8.01 12.49
N GLY A 49 -1.14 7.40 11.44
CA GLY A 49 -0.38 6.82 10.33
C GLY A 49 0.16 7.82 9.31
N LEU A 50 -0.03 9.14 9.49
CA LEU A 50 0.24 10.14 8.45
C LEU A 50 1.70 10.09 7.95
N THR A 51 2.67 10.01 8.86
CA THR A 51 4.09 9.93 8.49
C THR A 51 4.38 8.68 7.66
N SER A 52 3.83 7.53 8.06
CA SER A 52 3.95 6.27 7.33
C SER A 52 3.32 6.37 5.93
N TRP A 53 2.16 7.02 5.82
CA TRP A 53 1.51 7.27 4.53
C TRP A 53 2.33 8.17 3.61
N CYS A 54 2.84 9.29 4.11
CA CYS A 54 3.65 10.19 3.32
C CYS A 54 4.89 9.47 2.78
N LEU A 55 5.58 8.70 3.63
CA LEU A 55 6.77 7.94 3.22
C LEU A 55 6.42 6.80 2.24
N PHE A 56 5.32 6.08 2.48
CA PHE A 56 4.85 5.03 1.58
C PHE A 56 4.54 5.59 0.19
N ILE A 57 3.72 6.64 0.11
CA ILE A 57 3.33 7.28 -1.15
C ILE A 57 4.56 7.84 -1.86
N ALA A 58 5.42 8.58 -1.15
CA ALA A 58 6.66 9.11 -1.73
C ALA A 58 7.54 8.00 -2.30
N SER A 59 7.68 6.89 -1.57
CA SER A 59 8.47 5.73 -2.02
C SER A 59 7.90 5.10 -3.29
N LEU A 60 6.56 4.94 -3.40
CA LEU A 60 5.93 4.44 -4.63
C LEU A 60 6.32 5.29 -5.85
N PHE A 61 6.20 6.61 -5.73
CA PHE A 61 6.55 7.51 -6.84
C PHE A 61 8.05 7.45 -7.18
N ILE A 62 8.92 7.43 -6.16
CA ILE A 62 10.37 7.36 -6.36
C ILE A 62 10.76 6.05 -7.05
N PHE A 63 10.30 4.91 -6.55
CA PHE A 63 10.67 3.61 -7.11
C PHE A 63 10.08 3.36 -8.50
N ASP A 64 8.86 3.85 -8.77
CA ASP A 64 8.30 3.82 -10.12
C ASP A 64 9.18 4.55 -11.14
N LEU A 65 9.64 5.76 -10.77
CA LEU A 65 10.50 6.58 -11.63
C LEU A 65 11.83 5.88 -11.89
N LEU A 66 12.40 5.22 -10.86
CA LEU A 66 13.68 4.52 -10.96
C LEU A 66 13.59 3.21 -11.75
N PHE A 67 12.55 2.39 -11.51
CA PHE A 67 12.51 1.01 -12.01
C PHE A 67 11.57 0.80 -13.20
N ILE A 68 10.38 1.40 -13.18
CA ILE A 68 9.29 1.03 -14.10
C ILE A 68 9.25 1.92 -15.33
N VAL A 69 9.50 3.22 -15.16
CA VAL A 69 9.39 4.20 -16.26
C VAL A 69 10.43 3.94 -17.36
N LYS A 70 11.63 3.48 -17.00
CA LYS A 70 12.77 3.39 -17.92
C LYS A 70 12.76 2.15 -18.84
N SER A 71 12.21 1.02 -18.39
CA SER A 71 12.16 -0.22 -19.19
C SER A 71 11.03 -1.15 -18.72
N ARG A 72 10.42 -1.85 -19.67
CA ARG A 72 9.35 -2.83 -19.43
C ARG A 72 9.87 -4.22 -19.04
N ASP A 73 11.15 -4.47 -19.24
CA ASP A 73 11.74 -5.79 -19.02
C ASP A 73 11.69 -6.15 -17.54
N ASN A 74 11.36 -7.41 -17.27
CA ASN A 74 11.31 -7.96 -15.92
C ASN A 74 10.39 -7.19 -14.96
N LEU A 75 9.26 -6.65 -15.46
CA LEU A 75 8.30 -5.87 -14.65
C LEU A 75 7.91 -6.57 -13.35
N LEU A 76 7.66 -7.88 -13.38
CA LEU A 76 7.30 -8.64 -12.19
C LEU A 76 8.41 -8.61 -11.13
N ILE A 77 9.67 -8.79 -11.54
CA ILE A 77 10.83 -8.74 -10.64
C ILE A 77 10.99 -7.34 -10.07
N LYS A 78 10.85 -6.30 -10.88
CA LYS A 78 10.94 -4.90 -10.44
C LYS A 78 9.88 -4.57 -9.39
N LEU A 79 8.64 -5.00 -9.61
CA LEU A 79 7.54 -4.81 -8.65
C LEU A 79 7.76 -5.61 -7.36
N ALA A 80 8.31 -6.83 -7.45
CA ALA A 80 8.67 -7.61 -6.27
C ALA A 80 9.78 -6.96 -5.45
N VAL A 81 10.79 -6.38 -6.12
CA VAL A 81 11.88 -5.63 -5.47
C VAL A 81 11.34 -4.35 -4.84
N GLU A 82 10.51 -3.59 -5.56
CA GLU A 82 9.84 -2.40 -5.03
C GLU A 82 9.01 -2.73 -3.78
N TRP A 83 8.19 -3.79 -3.86
CA TRP A 83 7.45 -4.29 -2.72
C TRP A 83 8.38 -4.58 -1.53
N LEU A 84 9.43 -5.37 -1.74
CA LEU A 84 10.33 -5.78 -0.67
C LEU A 84 11.05 -4.59 -0.01
N LEU A 85 11.51 -3.62 -0.81
CA LEU A 85 12.20 -2.44 -0.30
C LEU A 85 11.25 -1.54 0.50
N ILE A 86 10.08 -1.22 -0.06
CA ILE A 86 9.10 -0.35 0.59
C ILE A 86 8.49 -1.03 1.83
N SER A 87 8.27 -2.35 1.78
CA SER A 87 7.70 -3.11 2.91
C SER A 87 8.69 -3.41 4.02
N SER A 88 10.00 -3.29 3.80
CA SER A 88 11.02 -3.66 4.79
C SER A 88 10.83 -3.03 6.19
N PRO A 89 10.59 -1.71 6.35
CA PRO A 89 10.34 -1.13 7.68
C PRO A 89 9.04 -1.66 8.32
N PHE A 90 8.01 -1.91 7.52
CA PHE A 90 6.72 -2.41 8.01
C PHE A 90 6.79 -3.88 8.45
N ILE A 91 7.56 -4.70 7.73
CA ILE A 91 7.86 -6.09 8.13
C ILE A 91 8.63 -6.08 9.45
N TYR A 92 9.65 -5.24 9.56
CA TYR A 92 10.41 -5.08 10.80
C TYR A 92 9.49 -4.69 11.97
N TRP A 93 8.60 -3.71 11.79
CA TRP A 93 7.64 -3.32 12.83
C TRP A 93 6.65 -4.42 13.20
N THR A 94 6.16 -5.17 12.22
CA THR A 94 5.26 -6.31 12.46
C THR A 94 5.92 -7.36 13.36
N ILE A 95 7.21 -7.64 13.14
CA ILE A 95 7.93 -8.70 13.88
C ILE A 95 8.37 -8.20 15.26
N ILE A 96 8.96 -7.01 15.33
CA ILE A 96 9.58 -6.50 16.57
C ILE A 96 8.58 -5.90 17.53
N PHE A 97 7.57 -5.18 17.01
CA PHE A 97 6.56 -4.51 17.84
C PHE A 97 5.24 -5.29 17.90
N HIS A 98 5.13 -6.42 17.19
CA HIS A 98 3.89 -7.22 17.11
C HIS A 98 2.66 -6.45 16.58
N GLU A 99 2.91 -5.39 15.82
CA GLU A 99 1.87 -4.52 15.25
C GLU A 99 1.32 -5.14 13.94
N TRP A 100 0.34 -6.04 14.07
CA TRP A 100 -0.21 -6.83 12.96
C TRP A 100 -0.82 -6.01 11.81
N ILE A 101 -1.27 -4.78 12.09
CA ILE A 101 -1.78 -3.87 11.06
C ILE A 101 -0.74 -3.63 9.95
N PHE A 102 0.56 -3.55 10.29
CA PHE A 102 1.62 -3.40 9.30
C PHE A 102 1.83 -4.67 8.47
N GLY A 103 1.61 -5.85 9.07
CA GLY A 103 1.66 -7.13 8.36
C GLY A 103 0.53 -7.23 7.34
N VAL A 104 -0.69 -6.87 7.75
CA VAL A 104 -1.86 -6.84 6.85
C VAL A 104 -1.64 -5.84 5.71
N CYS A 105 -1.19 -4.63 6.01
CA CYS A 105 -0.85 -3.63 5.00
C CYS A 105 0.25 -4.11 4.04
N THR A 106 1.26 -4.84 4.53
CA THR A 106 2.34 -5.40 3.71
C THR A 106 1.84 -6.46 2.73
N ILE A 107 0.95 -7.35 3.19
CA ILE A 107 0.32 -8.38 2.34
C ILE A 107 -0.60 -7.72 1.32
N ALA A 108 -1.42 -6.74 1.74
CA ALA A 108 -2.27 -5.99 0.84
C ALA A 108 -1.47 -5.26 -0.24
N PHE A 109 -0.32 -4.67 0.13
CA PHE A 109 0.57 -4.02 -0.81
C PHE A 109 1.14 -5.03 -1.83
N PHE A 110 1.55 -6.21 -1.38
CA PHE A 110 1.99 -7.29 -2.29
C PHE A 110 0.91 -7.62 -3.32
N VAL A 111 -0.31 -7.96 -2.85
CA VAL A 111 -1.43 -8.35 -3.73
C VAL A 111 -1.76 -7.24 -4.72
N THR A 112 -1.85 -6.00 -4.24
CA THR A 112 -2.17 -4.85 -5.09
C THR A 112 -1.09 -4.54 -6.12
N GLN A 113 0.19 -4.79 -5.83
CA GLN A 113 1.25 -4.70 -6.85
C GLN A 113 1.05 -5.68 -8.00
N PHE A 114 0.63 -6.92 -7.73
CA PHE A 114 0.32 -7.86 -8.81
C PHE A 114 -0.89 -7.43 -9.63
N LEU A 115 -1.93 -6.89 -8.98
CA LEU A 115 -3.11 -6.35 -9.69
C LEU A 115 -2.73 -5.16 -10.58
N ARG A 116 -1.80 -4.33 -10.12
CA ARG A 116 -1.31 -3.14 -10.82
C ARG A 116 -0.58 -3.47 -12.13
N ILE A 117 0.00 -4.67 -12.30
CA ILE A 117 0.70 -5.10 -13.53
C ILE A 117 -0.14 -4.82 -14.79
N LYS A 118 -1.42 -5.19 -14.78
CA LYS A 118 -2.32 -5.02 -15.93
C LYS A 118 -2.49 -3.54 -16.29
N LEU A 119 -2.56 -2.66 -15.29
CA LEU A 119 -2.68 -1.22 -15.51
C LEU A 119 -1.40 -0.60 -16.05
N ILE A 120 -0.23 -1.02 -15.54
CA ILE A 120 1.07 -0.52 -16.01
C ILE A 120 1.25 -0.86 -17.50
N VAL A 121 0.97 -2.11 -17.87
CA VAL A 121 1.05 -2.56 -19.28
C VAL A 121 0.14 -1.71 -20.17
N LYS A 122 -1.11 -1.46 -19.76
CA LYS A 122 -2.06 -0.62 -20.51
C LYS A 122 -1.61 0.85 -20.59
N ALA A 123 -1.04 1.38 -19.50
CA ALA A 123 -0.56 2.75 -19.43
C ALA A 123 0.63 2.99 -20.37
N GLN A 124 1.51 2.00 -20.54
CA GLN A 124 2.67 2.08 -21.42
C GLN A 124 2.30 1.92 -22.89
N THR A 125 1.38 1.01 -23.25
CA THR A 125 0.94 0.83 -24.65
C THR A 125 0.12 2.02 -25.17
N SER A 126 -0.60 2.71 -24.30
CA SER A 126 -1.36 3.92 -24.66
C SER A 126 -0.53 5.21 -24.69
N GLY A 127 0.77 5.13 -24.38
CA GLY A 127 1.71 6.25 -24.44
C GLY A 127 2.69 6.18 -25.63
N SER A 128 2.62 5.13 -26.45
CA SER A 128 3.47 4.93 -27.64
C SER A 128 2.78 5.33 -28.96
N ARG A 129 1.72 6.14 -28.88
CA ARG A 129 1.07 6.84 -30.00
C ARG A 129 1.21 8.33 -29.75
#